data_AF-A0A8H3VAK2-F1
#
_entry.id   AF-A0A8H3VAK2-F1
#
_cell.length_a   1.000
_cell.length_b   1.000
_cell.length_c   1.000
_cell.angle_alpha   90.00
_cell.angle_beta   90.00
_cell.angle_gamma   90.00
#
_symmetry.space_group_name_H-M   'P 1'
#
loop_
_entity.id
_entity.type
_entity.pdbx_description
1 polymer ?
#
loop_
_entity_poly.entity_id
_entity_poly.type
_entity_poly.pdbx_seq_one_letter_code
_entity_poly.pdbx_strand_id
1 'polypeptide(L)'
;MTPTDFNLNNLLVDEWGNVKHLVDLEFFCALPLQMCYQLRWLTGRPIDKITDHYLDEYNETQLQFLDILRELEAEHRKKEPSLIQFTKNMEIGWRTGRFWYSAAVMSVNASYNLFHHHIYKKFSSAPRTQKMYDHFSRFSSPKSTEVVAKKVADKVEYERQKALRRD
;
A
#
# COMPACT_ATOMS: atom_id res chain seq x y z
N MET A 1 15.98 -2.31 -7.94
CA MET A 1 14.60 -2.66 -8.31
C MET A 1 13.79 -2.86 -7.04
N THR A 2 12.51 -2.52 -7.04
CA THR A 2 11.60 -2.55 -5.89
C THR A 2 10.39 -3.41 -6.25
N PRO A 3 9.99 -4.40 -5.43
CA PRO A 3 8.83 -5.21 -5.73
C PRO A 3 7.54 -4.43 -5.43
N THR A 4 6.65 -4.30 -6.41
CA THR A 4 5.43 -3.48 -6.29
C THR A 4 4.24 -4.26 -5.76
N ASP A 5 4.22 -5.59 -5.92
CA ASP A 5 3.15 -6.47 -5.43
C ASP A 5 3.58 -7.41 -4.30
N PHE A 6 4.69 -7.08 -3.63
CA PHE A 6 5.19 -7.89 -2.53
C PHE A 6 4.20 -7.91 -1.36
N ASN A 7 3.81 -9.10 -0.93
CA ASN A 7 2.89 -9.37 0.18
C ASN A 7 3.27 -10.67 0.92
N LEU A 8 2.59 -10.95 2.04
CA LEU A 8 2.86 -12.13 2.88
C LEU A 8 2.78 -13.46 2.12
N ASN A 9 1.92 -13.57 1.09
CA ASN A 9 1.76 -14.82 0.35
C ASN A 9 2.95 -15.12 -0.58
N ASN A 10 3.85 -14.15 -0.80
CA ASN A 10 5.07 -14.37 -1.56
C ASN A 10 6.18 -15.01 -0.72
N LEU A 11 6.00 -15.15 0.60
CA LEU A 11 7.01 -15.72 1.51
C LEU A 11 6.68 -17.17 1.86
N LEU A 12 7.64 -18.06 1.66
CA LEU A 12 7.58 -19.44 2.16
C LEU A 12 8.42 -19.55 3.44
N VAL A 13 7.84 -20.17 4.46
CA VAL A 13 8.46 -20.34 5.77
C VAL A 13 8.67 -21.83 6.10
N ASP A 14 9.65 -22.13 6.96
CA ASP A 14 9.81 -23.46 7.55
C ASP A 14 8.84 -23.72 8.72
N GLU A 15 8.91 -24.90 9.33
CA GLU A 15 8.07 -25.27 10.48
C GLU A 15 8.24 -24.37 11.71
N TRP A 16 9.33 -23.59 11.78
CA TRP A 16 9.62 -22.66 12.87
C TRP A 16 9.29 -21.20 12.50
N GLY A 17 8.73 -20.95 11.31
CA GLY A 17 8.34 -19.62 10.85
C GLY A 17 9.48 -18.80 10.25
N ASN A 18 10.64 -19.39 9.98
CA ASN A 18 11.74 -18.68 9.31
C ASN A 18 11.47 -18.58 7.82
N VAL A 19 11.58 -17.38 7.26
CA VAL A 19 11.50 -17.15 5.81
C VAL A 19 12.63 -17.90 5.10
N LYS A 20 12.28 -18.81 4.18
CA LYS A 20 13.23 -19.59 3.36
C LYS A 20 13.27 -19.16 1.91
N HIS A 21 12.12 -18.82 1.36
CA HIS A 21 12.01 -18.48 -0.05
C HIS A 21 11.09 -17.29 -0.27
N LEU A 22 11.47 -16.48 -1.26
CA LEU A 22 10.63 -15.47 -1.86
C LEU A 22 10.22 -16.00 -3.24
N VAL A 23 8.93 -16.17 -3.46
CA VAL A 23 8.36 -16.60 -4.74
C VAL A 23 7.68 -15.42 -5.43
N ASP A 24 7.20 -15.66 -6.66
CA ASP A 24 6.39 -14.68 -7.40
C ASP A 24 7.12 -13.34 -7.63
N LEU A 25 8.17 -13.42 -8.45
CA LEU A 25 9.12 -12.32 -8.69
C LEU A 25 8.77 -11.49 -9.93
N GLU A 26 7.55 -11.57 -10.46
CA GLU A 26 7.20 -10.95 -11.74
C GLU A 26 7.01 -9.43 -11.67
N PHE A 27 6.73 -8.90 -10.48
CA PHE A 27 6.42 -7.47 -10.28
C PHE A 27 7.54 -6.68 -9.60
N PHE A 28 8.75 -6.69 -10.18
CA PHE A 28 9.84 -5.78 -9.79
C PHE A 28 9.91 -4.58 -10.73
N CYS A 29 9.89 -3.38 -10.15
CA CYS A 29 9.97 -2.13 -10.90
C CYS A 29 11.19 -1.30 -10.50
N ALA A 30 11.78 -0.60 -11.46
CA ALA A 30 12.72 0.49 -11.17
C ALA A 30 11.92 1.74 -10.80
N LEU A 31 11.63 1.91 -9.51
CA LEU A 31 10.94 3.09 -9.00
C LEU A 31 11.92 4.20 -8.62
N PRO A 32 11.52 5.48 -8.71
CA PRO A 32 12.26 6.56 -8.07
C PRO A 32 12.49 6.23 -6.59
N LEU A 33 13.66 6.58 -6.05
CA LEU A 33 14.02 6.29 -4.66
C LEU A 33 12.94 6.77 -3.68
N GLN A 34 12.32 7.92 -3.96
CA GLN A 34 11.26 8.52 -3.15
C GLN A 34 10.00 7.66 -3.05
N MET A 35 9.78 6.74 -4.00
CA MET A 35 8.70 5.76 -4.05
C MET A 35 9.12 4.38 -3.56
N CYS A 36 10.35 4.21 -3.04
CA CYS A 36 10.72 3.04 -2.26
C CYS A 36 10.23 3.25 -0.82
N TYR A 37 9.18 2.54 -0.43
CA TYR A 37 8.46 2.73 0.83
C TYR A 37 8.56 1.49 1.74
N GLN A 38 8.17 1.69 3.00
CA GLN A 38 7.96 0.64 3.98
C GLN A 38 7.00 -0.43 3.45
N LEU A 39 7.20 -1.67 3.90
CA LEU A 39 6.32 -2.79 3.54
C LEU A 39 4.88 -2.50 4.01
N ARG A 40 3.96 -2.39 3.06
CA ARG A 40 2.57 -1.96 3.31
C ARG A 40 1.77 -2.93 4.19
N TRP A 41 2.26 -4.15 4.35
CA TRP A 41 1.60 -5.27 5.01
C TRP A 41 2.28 -5.67 6.32
N LEU A 42 3.18 -4.86 6.89
CA LEU A 42 3.96 -5.19 8.10
C LEU A 42 3.11 -5.75 9.26
N THR A 43 1.90 -5.22 9.44
CA THR A 43 0.97 -5.66 10.50
C THR A 43 -0.09 -6.64 10.00
N GLY A 44 0.03 -7.15 8.77
CA GLY A 44 -0.97 -7.99 8.10
C GLY A 44 -2.28 -7.28 7.77
N ARG A 45 -2.37 -5.97 8.02
CA ARG A 45 -3.58 -5.17 7.77
C ARG A 45 -3.57 -4.57 6.38
N PRO A 46 -4.74 -4.43 5.72
CA PRO A 46 -4.86 -3.63 4.51
C PRO A 46 -4.43 -2.19 4.80
N ILE A 47 -3.61 -1.61 3.91
CA ILE A 47 -3.01 -0.29 4.13
C ILE A 47 -4.04 0.82 4.33
N ASP A 48 -5.22 0.71 3.70
CA ASP A 48 -6.30 1.68 3.82
C ASP A 48 -7.08 1.58 5.15
N LYS A 49 -6.75 0.59 5.97
CA LYS A 49 -7.31 0.34 7.31
C LYS A 49 -6.33 0.64 8.43
N ILE A 50 -5.15 1.17 8.12
CA ILE A 50 -4.15 1.58 9.11
C ILE A 50 -4.56 2.96 9.66
N THR A 51 -5.54 3.00 10.55
CA THR A 51 -6.01 4.23 11.21
C THR A 51 -6.06 4.05 12.72
N ASP A 52 -6.08 5.18 13.44
CA ASP A 52 -6.27 5.22 14.90
C ASP A 52 -5.26 4.29 15.61
N HIS A 53 -5.70 3.37 16.47
CA HIS A 53 -4.76 2.48 17.19
C HIS A 53 -3.97 1.54 16.26
N TYR A 54 -4.48 1.23 15.06
CA TYR A 54 -3.73 0.45 14.07
C TYR A 54 -2.60 1.25 13.43
N LEU A 55 -2.70 2.59 13.43
CA LEU A 55 -1.62 3.46 12.99
C LEU A 55 -0.45 3.43 13.98
N ASP A 56 -0.74 3.38 15.28
CA ASP A 56 0.28 3.25 16.32
C ASP A 56 0.98 1.88 16.25
N GLU A 57 0.22 0.79 16.15
CA GLU A 57 0.74 -0.57 15.93
C GLU A 57 1.66 -0.65 14.69
N TYR A 58 1.22 -0.06 13.58
CA TYR A 58 2.02 -0.01 12.36
C TYR A 58 3.28 0.84 12.55
N ASN A 59 3.16 1.98 13.23
CA ASN A 59 4.29 2.86 13.49
C ASN A 59 5.38 2.17 14.34
N GLU A 60 4.98 1.42 15.38
CA GLU A 60 5.92 0.63 16.20
C GLU A 60 6.59 -0.47 15.37
N THR A 61 5.81 -1.22 14.60
CA THR A 61 6.32 -2.32 13.77
C THR A 61 7.29 -1.82 12.70
N GLN A 62 7.00 -0.70 12.03
CA GLN A 62 7.92 -0.15 11.04
C GLN A 62 9.21 0.39 11.66
N LEU A 63 9.19 0.86 12.91
CA LEU A 63 10.41 1.35 13.57
C LEU A 63 11.36 0.18 13.83
N GLN A 64 10.83 -0.94 14.34
CA GLN A 64 11.60 -2.18 14.49
C GLN A 64 12.17 -2.66 13.16
N PHE A 65 11.36 -2.65 12.10
CA PHE A 65 11.81 -2.98 10.74
C PHE A 65 12.94 -2.07 10.26
N LEU A 66 12.80 -0.75 10.44
CA LEU A 66 13.81 0.22 10.05
C LEU A 66 15.10 0.06 10.84
N ASP A 67 15.02 -0.29 12.12
CA ASP A 67 16.18 -0.53 12.96
C ASP A 67 17.01 -1.72 12.46
N ILE A 68 16.36 -2.86 12.21
CA ILE A 68 17.01 -4.05 11.63
C ILE A 68 17.59 -3.72 10.25
N LEU A 69 16.82 -3.06 9.39
CA LEU A 69 17.30 -2.70 8.05
C LEU A 69 18.50 -1.75 8.12
N ARG A 70 18.55 -0.86 9.10
CA ARG A 70 19.66 0.11 9.27
C ARG A 70 20.96 -0.58 9.65
N GLU A 71 20.88 -1.58 10.51
CA GLU A 71 22.02 -2.42 10.88
C GLU A 71 22.55 -3.19 9.66
N LEU A 72 21.67 -3.87 8.93
CA LEU A 72 22.03 -4.59 7.71
C LEU A 72 22.66 -3.65 6.68
N GLU A 73 22.04 -2.50 6.41
CA GLU A 73 22.59 -1.50 5.51
C GLU A 73 23.99 -1.02 5.94
N ALA A 74 24.22 -0.83 7.25
CA ALA A 74 25.52 -0.41 7.77
C ALA A 74 26.59 -1.49 7.56
N GLU A 75 26.25 -2.76 7.78
CA GLU A 75 27.15 -3.89 7.52
C GLU A 75 27.49 -4.04 6.04
N HIS A 76 26.49 -3.94 5.17
CA HIS A 76 26.71 -4.00 3.73
C HIS A 76 27.55 -2.80 3.23
N ARG A 77 27.33 -1.60 3.77
CA ARG A 77 28.13 -0.42 3.43
C ARG A 77 29.60 -0.49 3.86
N LYS A 78 29.96 -1.32 4.83
CA LYS A 78 31.38 -1.60 5.13
C LYS A 78 32.10 -2.22 3.93
N LYS A 79 31.37 -3.02 3.12
CA LYS A 79 31.88 -3.68 1.91
C LYS A 79 31.65 -2.83 0.66
N GLU A 80 30.52 -2.12 0.60
CA GLU A 80 30.14 -1.27 -0.53
C GLU A 80 29.66 0.12 -0.06
N PRO A 81 30.57 1.09 0.12
CA PRO A 81 30.22 2.41 0.67
C PRO A 81 29.22 3.21 -0.17
N SER A 82 29.09 2.90 -1.47
CA SER A 82 28.15 3.53 -2.39
C SER A 82 26.70 3.03 -2.29
N LEU A 83 26.44 2.01 -1.46
CA LEU A 83 25.10 1.43 -1.34
C LEU A 83 24.10 2.48 -0.82
N ILE A 84 22.97 2.57 -1.51
CA ILE A 84 21.87 3.50 -1.18
C ILE A 84 21.32 3.20 0.22
N GLN A 85 21.06 4.24 1.00
CA GLN A 85 20.42 4.14 2.32
C GLN A 85 18.90 4.22 2.17
N PHE A 86 18.22 3.08 2.07
CA PHE A 86 16.77 3.01 1.99
C PHE A 86 16.12 3.47 3.29
N THR A 87 16.68 3.11 4.44
CA THR A 87 16.18 3.50 5.78
C THR A 87 15.95 5.00 5.91
N LYS A 88 16.98 5.81 5.61
CA LYS A 88 16.89 7.28 5.65
C LYS A 88 15.78 7.82 4.75
N ASN A 89 15.64 7.25 3.55
CA ASN A 89 14.60 7.66 2.62
C ASN A 89 13.20 7.26 3.10
N MET A 90 13.04 6.08 3.68
CA MET A 90 11.80 5.58 4.27
C MET A 90 11.38 6.45 5.47
N GLU A 91 12.29 6.78 6.38
CA GLU A 91 12.04 7.68 7.53
C GLU A 91 11.57 9.06 7.08
N ILE A 92 12.27 9.67 6.11
CA ILE A 92 11.86 10.94 5.52
C ILE A 92 10.47 10.79 4.88
N GLY A 93 10.24 9.69 4.17
CA GLY A 93 8.96 9.41 3.51
C GLY A 93 7.80 9.32 4.50
N TRP A 94 8.02 8.67 5.65
CA TRP A 94 7.04 8.55 6.72
C TRP A 94 6.75 9.90 7.37
N ARG A 95 7.79 10.60 7.86
CA ARG A 95 7.66 11.90 8.54
C ARG A 95 6.99 12.96 7.66
N THR A 96 7.31 12.97 6.37
CA THR A 96 6.73 13.94 5.43
C THR A 96 5.35 13.53 4.92
N GLY A 97 4.86 12.33 5.24
CA GLY A 97 3.61 11.78 4.71
C GLY A 97 3.70 11.36 3.24
N ARG A 98 4.88 11.45 2.61
CA ARG A 98 5.12 10.99 1.23
C ARG A 98 4.79 9.50 1.08
N PHE A 99 5.02 8.70 2.11
CA PHE A 99 4.60 7.30 2.16
C PHE A 99 3.13 7.13 1.75
N TRP A 100 2.23 7.90 2.34
CA TRP A 100 0.79 7.83 2.08
C TRP A 100 0.43 8.25 0.66
N TYR A 101 1.09 9.27 0.12
CA TYR A 101 0.94 9.69 -1.27
C TYR A 101 1.36 8.59 -2.24
N SER A 102 2.56 8.04 -2.07
CA SER A 102 3.05 6.97 -2.93
C SER A 102 2.17 5.73 -2.84
N ALA A 103 1.73 5.35 -1.64
CA ALA A 103 0.79 4.25 -1.44
C ALA A 103 -0.55 4.49 -2.16
N ALA A 104 -1.11 5.70 -2.05
CA ALA A 104 -2.38 6.04 -2.70
C ALA A 104 -2.29 6.00 -4.23
N VAL A 105 -1.17 6.44 -4.81
CA VAL A 105 -0.94 6.38 -6.26
C VAL A 105 -0.76 4.94 -6.74
N MET A 106 -0.07 4.10 -5.96
CA MET A 106 0.24 2.72 -6.33
C MET A 106 -0.90 1.72 -6.08
N SER A 107 -1.91 2.11 -5.30
CA SER A 107 -3.00 1.22 -4.90
C SER A 107 -4.36 1.87 -5.20
N VAL A 108 -4.91 1.55 -6.37
CA VAL A 108 -6.18 2.14 -6.84
C VAL A 108 -7.32 1.86 -5.87
N ASN A 109 -7.40 0.66 -5.31
CA ASN A 109 -8.43 0.27 -4.34
C ASN A 109 -8.29 0.97 -2.97
N ALA A 110 -7.07 1.27 -2.53
CA ALA A 110 -6.81 1.96 -1.26
C ALA A 110 -6.82 3.49 -1.40
N SER A 111 -6.58 4.01 -2.61
CA SER A 111 -6.30 5.42 -2.91
C SER A 111 -7.25 6.41 -2.22
N TYR A 112 -8.54 6.12 -2.27
CA TYR A 112 -9.59 6.92 -1.66
C TYR A 112 -9.43 7.02 -0.14
N ASN A 113 -9.39 5.88 0.55
CA ASN A 113 -9.29 5.83 2.00
C ASN A 113 -7.95 6.42 2.48
N LEU A 114 -6.86 6.13 1.76
CA LEU A 114 -5.54 6.71 2.06
C LEU A 114 -5.55 8.23 1.91
N PHE A 115 -6.18 8.73 0.85
CA PHE A 115 -6.38 10.15 0.67
C PHE A 115 -7.14 10.75 1.85
N HIS A 116 -8.24 10.16 2.27
CA HIS A 116 -9.06 10.71 3.33
C HIS A 116 -8.43 10.63 4.72
N HIS A 117 -7.78 9.52 5.04
CA HIS A 117 -7.27 9.28 6.40
C HIS A 117 -5.91 9.93 6.64
N HIS A 118 -5.06 10.02 5.62
CA HIS A 118 -3.66 10.40 5.81
C HIS A 118 -3.23 11.62 5.00
N ILE A 119 -3.84 11.86 3.84
CA ILE A 119 -3.45 12.98 2.98
C ILE A 119 -4.30 14.22 3.30
N TYR A 120 -5.62 14.14 3.15
CA TYR A 120 -6.53 15.28 3.28
C TYR A 120 -6.39 16.01 4.61
N LYS A 121 -6.33 15.25 5.72
CA LYS A 121 -6.19 15.79 7.09
C LYS A 121 -4.93 16.65 7.26
N LYS A 122 -3.90 16.47 6.41
CA LYS A 122 -2.66 17.25 6.46
C LYS A 122 -2.78 18.62 5.78
N PHE A 123 -3.68 18.77 4.80
CA PHE A 123 -3.79 19.98 3.99
C PHE A 123 -5.08 20.76 4.23
N SER A 124 -6.09 20.13 4.84
CA SER A 124 -7.37 20.78 5.11
C SER A 124 -8.03 20.23 6.37
N SER A 125 -8.65 21.13 7.12
CA SER A 125 -9.55 20.83 8.24
C SER A 125 -11.02 20.96 7.86
N ALA A 126 -11.33 21.28 6.60
CA ALA A 126 -12.71 21.51 6.17
C ALA A 126 -13.55 20.23 6.31
N PRO A 127 -14.85 20.35 6.62
CA PRO A 127 -15.74 19.21 6.65
C PRO A 127 -15.76 18.52 5.29
N ARG A 128 -15.67 17.19 5.32
CA ARG A 128 -15.79 16.36 4.12
C ARG A 128 -17.23 16.43 3.62
N THR A 129 -17.40 16.57 2.31
CA THR A 129 -18.72 16.64 1.68
C THR A 129 -18.89 15.55 0.64
N GLN A 130 -20.13 15.14 0.37
CA GLN A 130 -20.45 14.17 -0.69
C GLN A 130 -19.89 14.61 -2.05
N LYS A 131 -19.95 15.92 -2.34
CA LYS A 131 -19.40 16.48 -3.58
C LYS A 131 -17.92 16.19 -3.75
N MET A 132 -17.13 16.16 -2.68
CA MET A 132 -15.71 15.81 -2.76
C MET A 132 -15.51 14.36 -3.18
N TYR A 133 -16.33 13.44 -2.68
CA TYR A 133 -16.30 12.03 -3.06
C TYR A 133 -16.66 11.85 -4.53
N ASP A 134 -17.71 12.54 -4.99
CA ASP A 134 -18.14 12.50 -6.39
C ASP A 134 -17.08 13.07 -7.35
N HIS A 135 -16.28 14.04 -6.89
CA HIS A 135 -15.14 14.53 -7.67
C HIS A 135 -13.97 13.55 -7.65
N PHE A 136 -13.65 12.96 -6.48
CA PHE A 136 -12.54 12.01 -6.36
C PHE A 136 -12.75 10.78 -7.28
N SER A 137 -13.97 10.23 -7.32
CA SER A 137 -14.28 9.05 -8.16
C SER A 137 -14.08 9.30 -9.65
N ARG A 138 -14.17 10.56 -10.11
CA ARG A 138 -13.95 10.93 -11.52
C ARG A 138 -12.49 10.77 -11.95
N PHE A 139 -11.54 10.81 -11.00
CA PHE A 139 -10.13 10.57 -11.30
C PHE A 139 -9.81 9.10 -11.56
N SER A 140 -10.70 8.16 -11.20
CA SER A 140 -10.51 6.74 -11.50
C SER A 140 -10.70 6.40 -12.99
N SER A 141 -11.54 7.16 -13.70
CA SER A 141 -11.75 7.02 -15.15
C SER A 141 -12.56 8.20 -15.68
N PRO A 142 -12.26 8.71 -16.91
CA PRO A 142 -13.09 9.71 -17.59
C PRO A 142 -14.58 9.33 -17.68
N LYS A 143 -14.89 8.02 -17.69
CA LYS A 143 -16.25 7.47 -17.75
C LYS A 143 -16.66 6.73 -16.48
N SER A 144 -16.11 7.11 -15.33
CA SER A 144 -16.33 6.45 -14.03
C SER A 144 -17.81 6.14 -13.74
N THR A 145 -18.73 7.07 -13.98
CA THR A 145 -20.18 6.87 -13.79
C THR A 145 -20.74 5.74 -14.66
N GLU A 146 -20.38 5.70 -15.95
CA GLU A 146 -20.81 4.65 -16.89
C GLU A 146 -20.23 3.29 -16.48
N VAL A 147 -18.95 3.26 -16.09
CA VAL A 147 -18.27 2.05 -15.63
C VAL A 147 -18.96 1.47 -14.40
N VAL A 148 -19.29 2.32 -13.42
CA VAL A 148 -20.00 1.89 -12.20
C VAL A 148 -21.39 1.37 -12.54
N ALA A 149 -22.18 2.12 -13.34
CA ALA A 149 -23.51 1.69 -13.75
C ALA A 149 -23.49 0.32 -14.45
N LYS A 150 -22.54 0.12 -15.37
CA LYS A 150 -22.34 -1.16 -16.04
C LYS A 150 -21.96 -2.28 -15.06
N LYS A 151 -21.00 -2.05 -14.16
CA LYS A 151 -20.58 -3.06 -13.18
C LYS A 151 -21.69 -3.46 -12.21
N VAL A 152 -22.58 -2.53 -11.85
CA VAL A 152 -23.76 -2.84 -11.04
C VAL A 152 -24.73 -3.73 -11.81
N ALA A 153 -25.02 -3.41 -13.08
CA ALA A 153 -25.87 -4.23 -13.94
C ALA A 153 -25.26 -5.63 -14.16
N ASP A 154 -23.96 -5.71 -14.47
CA ASP A 154 -23.23 -6.97 -14.65
C ASP A 154 -23.30 -7.85 -13.39
N LYS A 155 -23.20 -7.26 -12.19
CA LYS A 155 -23.30 -7.99 -10.91
C LYS A 155 -24.71 -8.56 -10.70
N VAL A 156 -25.75 -7.77 -10.97
CA VAL A 156 -27.14 -8.24 -10.85
C VAL A 156 -27.39 -9.43 -11.77
N GLU A 157 -26.93 -9.35 -13.02
CA GLU A 157 -27.06 -10.44 -13.98
C GLU A 157 -26.25 -11.67 -13.56
N TYR A 158 -25.03 -11.48 -13.07
CA TYR A 158 -24.20 -12.56 -12.55
C TYR A 158 -24.88 -13.33 -11.41
N GLU A 159 -25.45 -12.64 -10.42
CA GLU A 159 -26.15 -13.28 -9.30
C GLU A 159 -27.40 -14.04 -9.77
N ARG A 160 -28.14 -13.49 -10.75
CA ARG A 160 -29.28 -14.18 -11.38
C ARG A 160 -28.85 -15.49 -12.04
N GLN A 161 -27.78 -15.46 -12.84
CA GLN A 161 -27.24 -16.66 -13.50
C GLN A 161 -26.71 -17.68 -12.49
N LYS A 162 -26.06 -17.22 -11.42
CA LYS A 162 -25.54 -18.07 -10.37
C LYS A 162 -26.65 -18.78 -9.59
N ALA A 163 -27.79 -18.12 -9.37
CA ALA A 163 -28.97 -18.75 -8.77
C ALA A 163 -29.52 -19.86 -9.68
N LEU A 164 -29.67 -19.58 -10.98
CA LEU A 164 -30.18 -20.54 -11.98
C LEU A 164 -29.29 -21.79 -12.19
N ARG A 165 -28.01 -21.74 -11.81
CA ARG A 165 -27.07 -22.88 -11.93
C ARG A 165 -27.01 -23.75 -10.67
N ARG A 166 -27.69 -23.35 -9.60
CA ARG A 166 -27.75 -24.09 -8.33
C ARG A 166 -29.01 -24.96 -8.20
N ASP A 167 -29.95 -24.83 -9.13
CA ASP A 167 -31.11 -25.69 -9.33
C ASP A 167 -30.82 -26.73 -10.43
#